data_AF-A0A3D0N2S5-F1
#
_entry.id   AF-A0A3D0N2S5-F1
#
_cell.length_a   1.000
_cell.length_b   1.000
_cell.length_c   1.000
_cell.angle_alpha   90.00
_cell.angle_beta   90.00
_cell.angle_gamma   90.00
#
_symmetry.space_group_name_H-M   'P 1'
#
loop_
_entity.id
_entity.type
_entity.pdbx_description
1 polymer ?
#
loop_
_entity_poly.entity_id
_entity_poly.type
_entity_poly.pdbx_seq_one_letter_code
_entity_poly.pdbx_strand_id
1 'polypeptide(L)'
;MPIRLRSDYENANGRLVSAEPASVRFEAEARNGRWPLWFRFWLSGLPRDAEVELVLANASEVLGGLAGLQHVQPLLREAGQPWRRCAGAMLDAEAGEFHFACPTGPGEIEVAFCHPFSYSDLEAWLRDLPGEVGQSELAVSPGGLSVPLLRVGDARTARHGIWIAAASMRVRRLVRGRCRGC
;
A
#
# COMPACT_ATOMS: atom_id res chain seq x y z
N MET A 1 -8.84 -11.16 24.88
CA MET A 1 -7.58 -11.53 24.23
C MET A 1 -6.76 -10.27 24.03
N PRO A 2 -5.42 -10.30 24.08
CA PRO A 2 -4.62 -9.11 23.79
C PRO A 2 -4.75 -8.74 22.32
N ILE A 3 -4.81 -7.44 22.04
CA ILE A 3 -4.80 -6.91 20.67
C ILE A 3 -3.44 -7.20 20.04
N ARG A 4 -3.44 -7.61 18.77
CA ARG A 4 -2.22 -7.89 18.00
C ARG A 4 -2.27 -7.21 16.64
N LEU A 5 -1.11 -6.77 16.18
CA LEU A 5 -0.89 -6.27 14.81
C LEU A 5 0.00 -7.26 14.08
N ARG A 6 -0.47 -7.75 12.93
CA ARG A 6 0.27 -8.65 12.04
C ARG A 6 0.61 -7.92 10.74
N SER A 7 1.89 -7.92 10.35
CA SER A 7 2.41 -7.25 9.15
C SER A 7 3.54 -8.03 8.45
N ASP A 8 3.57 -9.35 8.65
CA ASP A 8 4.54 -10.32 8.12
C ASP A 8 4.03 -11.01 6.84
N TYR A 9 3.45 -10.24 5.92
CA TYR A 9 2.95 -10.73 4.64
C TYR A 9 3.22 -9.73 3.51
N GLU A 10 2.92 -10.15 2.28
CA GLU A 10 3.20 -9.36 1.07
C GLU A 10 2.58 -7.96 1.14
N ASN A 11 3.40 -6.94 0.87
CA ASN A 11 3.03 -5.53 0.92
C ASN A 11 2.44 -5.07 2.26
N ALA A 12 2.58 -5.85 3.33
CA ALA A 12 2.24 -5.40 4.66
C ALA A 12 3.31 -4.43 5.18
N ASN A 13 2.87 -3.46 5.98
CA ASN A 13 3.74 -2.52 6.66
C ASN A 13 3.02 -1.97 7.89
N GLY A 14 3.70 -1.93 9.03
CA GLY A 14 3.11 -1.45 10.27
C GLY A 14 3.78 -2.11 11.46
N ARG A 15 4.10 -1.31 12.47
CA ARG A 15 4.69 -1.75 13.73
C ARG A 15 3.81 -1.32 14.88
N LEU A 16 3.45 -2.26 15.75
CA LEU A 16 2.69 -1.94 16.96
C LEU A 16 3.58 -1.15 17.94
N VAL A 17 3.07 -0.05 18.46
CA VAL A 17 3.70 0.76 19.52
C VAL A 17 3.05 0.43 20.87
N SER A 18 1.73 0.54 20.94
CA SER A 18 0.95 0.16 22.12
C SER A 18 -0.46 -0.28 21.72
N ALA A 19 -1.10 -1.06 22.60
CA ALA A 19 -2.47 -1.49 22.40
C ALA A 19 -3.22 -1.52 23.73
N GLU A 20 -4.31 -0.75 23.78
CA GLU A 20 -5.27 -0.67 24.85
C GLU A 20 -6.66 -1.03 24.31
N PRO A 21 -7.63 -1.40 25.16
CA PRO A 21 -8.95 -1.80 24.68
C PRO A 21 -9.65 -0.75 23.79
N ALA A 22 -9.36 0.54 23.96
CA ALA A 22 -9.98 1.62 23.19
C ALA A 22 -9.04 2.29 22.18
N SER A 23 -7.73 2.00 22.18
CA SER A 23 -6.75 2.69 21.35
C SER A 23 -5.59 1.79 20.95
N VAL A 24 -5.20 1.83 19.68
CA VAL A 24 -4.05 1.13 19.12
C VAL A 24 -3.13 2.13 18.45
N ARG A 25 -1.91 2.23 18.96
CA ARG A 25 -0.87 3.10 18.41
C ARG A 25 0.08 2.28 17.58
N PHE A 26 0.37 2.74 16.36
CA PHE A 26 1.25 2.06 15.43
C PHE A 26 2.11 3.05 14.65
N GLU A 27 3.14 2.55 14.00
CA GLU A 27 3.99 3.30 13.10
C GLU A 27 4.05 2.65 11.73
N ALA A 28 4.15 3.48 10.68
CA ALA A 28 4.50 3.02 9.35
C ALA A 28 6.04 2.97 9.21
N GLU A 29 6.59 1.90 8.62
CA GLU A 29 8.05 1.75 8.47
C GLU A 29 8.56 2.22 7.10
N ALA A 30 9.76 2.76 7.06
CA ALA A 30 10.43 3.21 5.83
C ALA A 30 11.18 2.05 5.14
N ARG A 31 10.49 1.02 4.66
CA ARG A 31 11.13 -0.23 4.16
C ARG A 31 11.97 -0.05 2.90
N ASN A 32 11.55 0.84 1.97
CA ASN A 32 12.18 1.00 0.65
C ASN A 32 12.53 2.46 0.30
N GLY A 33 12.65 3.31 1.31
CA GLY A 33 12.86 4.74 1.11
C GLY A 33 13.31 5.45 2.39
N ARG A 34 13.48 6.77 2.30
CA ARG A 34 13.84 7.58 3.45
C ARG A 34 12.67 7.84 4.40
N TRP A 35 11.46 7.90 3.86
CA TRP A 35 10.27 8.30 4.59
C TRP A 35 9.20 7.21 4.52
N PRO A 36 8.53 6.88 5.64
CA PRO A 36 7.35 6.01 5.62
C PRO A 36 6.18 6.69 4.91
N LEU A 37 5.18 5.93 4.48
CA LEU A 37 3.90 6.48 4.00
C LEU A 37 2.84 5.38 4.03
N TRP A 38 3.21 4.27 3.41
CA TRP A 38 2.35 3.11 3.28
C TRP A 38 2.23 2.37 4.62
N PHE A 39 1.02 2.01 5.01
CA PHE A 39 0.77 0.99 6.02
C PHE A 39 -0.30 0.03 5.52
N ARG A 40 -0.15 -1.24 5.92
CA ARG A 40 -1.11 -2.32 5.70
C ARG A 40 -0.86 -3.42 6.74
N PHE A 41 -1.85 -3.73 7.56
CA PHE A 41 -1.71 -4.76 8.59
C PHE A 41 -3.07 -5.34 8.99
N TRP A 42 -3.03 -6.50 9.65
CA TRP A 42 -4.20 -7.08 10.31
C TRP A 42 -4.18 -6.76 11.81
N LEU A 43 -5.35 -6.41 12.35
CA LEU A 43 -5.62 -6.32 13.78
C LEU A 43 -6.48 -7.49 14.21
N SER A 44 -6.10 -8.13 15.32
CA SER A 44 -6.88 -9.19 15.95
C SER A 44 -6.95 -8.98 17.47
N GLY A 45 -7.84 -9.70 18.14
CA GLY A 45 -8.04 -9.54 19.59
C GLY A 45 -8.73 -8.23 20.00
N LEU A 46 -9.40 -7.56 19.06
CA LEU A 46 -10.19 -6.35 19.30
C LEU A 46 -11.38 -6.65 20.22
N PRO A 47 -11.84 -5.69 21.04
CA PRO A 47 -13.12 -5.80 21.74
C PRO A 47 -14.25 -5.99 20.72
N ARG A 48 -15.39 -6.54 21.16
CA ARG A 48 -16.56 -6.71 20.30
C ARG A 48 -17.49 -5.51 20.45
N ASP A 49 -18.16 -5.15 19.36
CA ASP A 49 -19.23 -4.14 19.31
C ASP A 49 -18.80 -2.77 19.89
N ALA A 50 -17.51 -2.46 19.74
CA ALA A 50 -16.89 -1.22 20.19
C ALA A 50 -16.23 -0.47 19.01
N GLU A 51 -15.79 0.74 19.27
CA GLU A 51 -14.90 1.49 18.38
C GLU A 51 -13.51 1.56 19.01
N VAL A 52 -12.48 1.25 18.22
CA VAL A 52 -11.08 1.38 18.63
C VAL A 52 -10.47 2.51 17.82
N GLU A 53 -9.86 3.46 18.50
CA GLU A 53 -9.07 4.49 17.87
C GLU A 53 -7.75 3.89 17.35
N LEU A 54 -7.40 4.19 16.11
CA LEU A 54 -6.11 3.86 15.53
C LEU A 54 -5.31 5.14 15.39
N VAL A 55 -4.08 5.13 15.90
CA VAL A 55 -3.17 6.28 15.88
C VAL A 55 -1.89 5.92 15.14
N LEU A 56 -1.63 6.61 14.03
CA LEU A 56 -0.33 6.62 13.39
C LEU A 56 0.58 7.59 14.16
N ALA A 57 1.45 7.02 15.01
CA ALA A 57 2.28 7.78 15.95
C ALA A 57 3.43 8.55 15.27
N ASN A 58 3.89 8.09 14.11
CA ASN A 58 4.94 8.76 13.33
C ASN A 58 4.39 9.51 12.11
N ALA A 59 3.18 10.08 12.21
CA ALA A 59 2.52 10.77 11.11
C ALA A 59 3.31 11.98 10.60
N SER A 60 4.08 12.65 11.46
CA SER A 60 4.95 13.77 11.07
C SER A 60 6.14 13.38 10.20
N GLU A 61 6.52 12.10 10.20
CA GLU A 61 7.69 11.58 9.47
C GLU A 61 7.33 11.06 8.08
N VAL A 62 6.04 10.97 7.74
CA VAL A 62 5.61 10.37 6.48
C VAL A 62 5.99 11.21 5.26
N LEU A 63 6.06 10.57 4.09
CA LEU A 63 6.28 11.24 2.82
C LEU A 63 5.15 12.25 2.56
N GLY A 64 5.51 13.51 2.32
CA GLY A 64 4.56 14.62 2.20
C GLY A 64 4.24 15.32 3.53
N GLY A 65 4.73 14.78 4.65
CA GLY A 65 4.49 15.29 6.00
C GLY A 65 3.01 15.30 6.39
N LEU A 66 2.70 16.01 7.48
CA LEU A 66 1.34 16.12 8.02
C LEU A 66 0.33 16.70 6.99
N ALA A 67 0.76 17.63 6.14
CA ALA A 67 -0.08 18.20 5.09
C ALA A 67 -0.58 17.13 4.10
N GLY A 68 0.22 16.09 3.85
CA GLY A 68 -0.16 14.95 3.00
C GLY A 68 -1.27 14.07 3.59
N LEU A 69 -1.59 14.22 4.88
CA LEU A 69 -2.59 13.40 5.58
C LEU A 69 -3.95 14.08 5.76
N GLN A 70 -4.07 15.39 5.47
CA GLN A 70 -5.28 16.19 5.74
C GLN A 70 -6.57 15.65 5.11
N HIS A 71 -6.45 14.94 3.99
CA HIS A 71 -7.58 14.37 3.26
C HIS A 71 -7.50 12.84 3.14
N VAL A 72 -6.62 12.21 3.91
CA VAL A 72 -6.45 10.77 3.88
C VAL A 72 -7.60 10.11 4.63
N GLN A 73 -8.19 9.12 4.00
CA GLN A 73 -9.21 8.25 4.60
C GLN A 73 -8.74 6.80 4.43
N PRO A 74 -8.06 6.23 5.45
CA PRO A 74 -7.63 4.85 5.44
C PRO A 74 -8.76 3.89 5.11
N LEU A 75 -8.38 2.71 4.62
CA LEU A 75 -9.31 1.63 4.30
C LEU A 75 -9.28 0.56 5.38
N LEU A 76 -10.46 0.01 5.65
CA LEU A 76 -10.70 -1.09 6.57
C LEU A 76 -11.40 -2.22 5.83
N ARG A 77 -11.11 -3.46 6.21
CA ARG A 77 -11.77 -4.65 5.65
C ARG A 77 -11.76 -5.80 6.64
N GLU A 78 -12.90 -6.46 6.81
CA GLU A 78 -12.96 -7.78 7.45
C GLU A 78 -12.62 -8.88 6.42
N ALA A 79 -12.14 -10.03 6.89
CA ALA A 79 -11.80 -11.14 6.00
C ALA A 79 -12.98 -11.51 5.06
N GLY A 80 -12.72 -11.49 3.75
CA GLY A 80 -13.71 -11.79 2.70
C GLY A 80 -14.71 -10.67 2.39
N GLN A 81 -14.66 -9.53 3.08
CA GLN A 81 -15.54 -8.39 2.83
C GLN A 81 -14.89 -7.39 1.85
N PRO A 82 -15.65 -6.46 1.25
CA PRO A 82 -15.06 -5.36 0.49
C PRO A 82 -14.32 -4.36 1.41
N TRP A 83 -13.39 -3.61 0.83
CA TRP A 83 -12.78 -2.46 1.51
C TRP A 83 -13.80 -1.33 1.69
N ARG A 84 -13.74 -0.68 2.86
CA ARG A 84 -14.51 0.53 3.17
C ARG A 84 -13.58 1.62 3.70
N ARG A 85 -13.91 2.89 3.47
CA ARG A 85 -13.20 4.00 4.10
C ARG A 85 -13.54 4.06 5.59
N CYS A 86 -12.55 4.37 6.42
CA CYS A 86 -12.81 4.64 7.83
C CYS A 86 -13.51 6.00 7.99
N ALA A 87 -14.22 6.15 9.11
CA ALA A 87 -14.74 7.43 9.56
C ALA A 87 -13.75 8.09 10.53
N GLY A 88 -13.98 9.37 10.83
CA GLY A 88 -13.28 10.06 11.92
C GLY A 88 -11.77 10.25 11.71
N ALA A 89 -11.29 10.24 10.46
CA ALA A 89 -9.89 10.52 10.18
C ALA A 89 -9.56 11.98 10.55
N MET A 90 -8.62 12.17 11.47
CA MET A 90 -8.26 13.47 12.02
C MET A 90 -6.75 13.56 12.21
N LEU A 91 -6.20 14.72 11.86
CA LEU A 91 -4.79 15.04 12.05
C LEU A 91 -4.64 15.85 13.34
N ASP A 92 -3.85 15.35 14.29
CA ASP A 92 -3.35 16.15 15.40
C ASP A 92 -1.97 16.71 15.01
N ALA A 93 -1.97 17.95 14.54
CA ALA A 93 -0.75 18.60 14.08
C ALA A 93 0.20 18.98 15.22
N GLU A 94 -0.30 19.15 16.45
CA GLU A 94 0.50 19.50 17.62
C GLU A 94 1.24 18.27 18.14
N ALA A 95 0.53 17.14 18.27
CA ALA A 95 1.13 15.86 18.64
C ALA A 95 1.93 15.23 17.48
N GLY A 96 1.66 15.63 16.23
CA GLY A 96 2.27 15.02 15.05
C GLY A 96 1.72 13.62 14.76
N GLU A 97 0.44 13.39 15.11
CA GLU A 97 -0.25 12.11 15.06
C GLU A 97 -1.43 12.15 14.08
N PHE A 98 -1.82 10.98 13.57
CA PHE A 98 -2.99 10.84 12.71
C PHE A 98 -3.92 9.75 13.24
N HIS A 99 -5.15 10.14 13.54
CA HIS A 99 -6.15 9.37 14.26
C HIS A 99 -7.26 8.94 13.31
N PHE A 100 -7.81 7.75 13.49
CA PHE A 100 -9.01 7.31 12.77
C PHE A 100 -9.72 6.18 13.51
N ALA A 101 -11.03 6.06 13.29
CA ALA A 101 -11.87 5.07 13.96
C ALA A 101 -11.84 3.71 13.24
N CYS A 102 -11.75 2.64 14.03
CA CYS A 102 -11.92 1.27 13.58
C CYS A 102 -13.14 0.62 14.27
N PRO A 103 -14.28 0.48 13.58
CA PRO A 103 -15.41 -0.27 14.13
C PRO A 103 -15.01 -1.73 14.27
N THR A 104 -15.19 -2.29 15.47
CA THR A 104 -14.77 -3.65 15.80
C THR A 104 -15.91 -4.65 15.58
N GLY A 105 -15.55 -5.85 15.14
CA GLY A 105 -16.48 -6.95 14.88
C GLY A 105 -15.99 -8.26 15.50
N PRO A 106 -16.63 -9.41 15.19
CA PRO A 106 -16.24 -10.70 15.75
C PRO A 106 -14.90 -11.24 15.21
N GLY A 107 -14.32 -10.62 14.18
CA GLY A 107 -13.15 -11.12 13.46
C GLY A 107 -11.94 -10.17 13.45
N GLU A 108 -10.96 -10.50 12.62
CA GLU A 108 -9.81 -9.64 12.33
C GLU A 108 -10.20 -8.53 11.36
N ILE A 109 -9.54 -7.38 11.47
CA ILE A 109 -9.71 -6.25 10.54
C ILE A 109 -8.37 -5.95 9.88
N GLU A 110 -8.37 -5.91 8.56
CA GLU A 110 -7.26 -5.39 7.78
C GLU A 110 -7.40 -3.87 7.65
N VAL A 111 -6.30 -3.17 7.89
CA VAL A 111 -6.19 -1.71 7.80
C VAL A 111 -5.18 -1.40 6.70
N ALA A 112 -5.44 -0.42 5.84
CA ALA A 112 -4.51 0.01 4.81
C ALA A 112 -4.60 1.52 4.55
N PHE A 113 -3.49 2.13 4.13
CA PHE A 113 -3.44 3.55 3.78
C PHE A 113 -4.34 3.89 2.57
N CYS A 114 -4.25 3.06 1.51
CA CYS A 114 -5.13 3.10 0.34
C CYS A 114 -5.33 1.67 -0.20
N HIS A 115 -6.00 1.52 -1.35
CA HIS A 115 -6.21 0.19 -1.94
C HIS A 115 -4.86 -0.50 -2.19
N PRO A 116 -4.61 -1.66 -1.57
CA PRO A 116 -3.39 -2.39 -1.83
C PRO A 116 -3.42 -3.01 -3.22
N PHE A 117 -2.25 -3.05 -3.84
CA PHE A 117 -1.99 -3.81 -5.06
C PHE A 117 -0.68 -4.56 -4.87
N SER A 118 -0.78 -5.87 -4.71
CA SER A 118 0.35 -6.77 -4.49
C SER A 118 1.01 -7.20 -5.79
N TYR A 119 2.21 -7.76 -5.70
CA TYR A 119 2.83 -8.41 -6.84
C TYR A 119 2.04 -9.66 -7.22
N SER A 120 1.47 -10.38 -6.25
CA SER A 120 0.50 -11.45 -6.53
C SER A 120 -0.73 -10.95 -7.32
N ASP A 121 -1.26 -9.77 -6.98
CA ASP A 121 -2.36 -9.13 -7.74
C ASP A 121 -1.91 -8.76 -9.16
N LEU A 122 -0.67 -8.25 -9.32
CA LEU A 122 -0.07 -7.98 -10.62
C LEU A 122 0.03 -9.25 -11.47
N GLU A 123 0.57 -10.34 -10.92
CA GLU A 123 0.71 -11.60 -11.63
C GLU A 123 -0.64 -12.18 -12.05
N ALA A 124 -1.65 -12.10 -11.18
CA ALA A 124 -3.01 -12.50 -11.52
C ALA A 124 -3.55 -11.65 -12.68
N TRP A 125 -3.43 -10.33 -12.59
CA TRP A 125 -3.88 -9.42 -13.63
C TRP A 125 -3.17 -9.65 -14.97
N LEU A 126 -1.86 -9.92 -14.97
CA LEU A 126 -1.09 -10.21 -16.18
C LEU A 126 -1.52 -11.50 -16.87
N ARG A 127 -1.86 -12.54 -16.09
CA ARG A 127 -2.39 -13.82 -16.64
C ARG A 127 -3.73 -13.65 -17.33
N ASP A 128 -4.54 -12.69 -16.86
CA ASP A 128 -5.90 -12.45 -17.38
C ASP A 128 -5.93 -11.45 -18.55
N LEU A 129 -4.77 -10.96 -19.00
CA LEU A 129 -4.70 -10.03 -20.12
C LEU A 129 -5.09 -10.70 -21.45
N PRO A 130 -5.79 -9.97 -22.35
CA PRO A 130 -6.06 -10.45 -23.70
C PRO A 130 -4.77 -10.76 -24.47
N GLY A 131 -4.79 -11.79 -25.33
CA GLY A 131 -3.62 -12.20 -26.13
C GLY A 131 -3.13 -11.16 -27.14
N GLU A 132 -3.92 -10.11 -27.40
CA GLU A 132 -3.53 -8.96 -28.23
C GLU A 132 -2.55 -8.02 -27.51
N VAL A 133 -2.44 -8.11 -26.18
CA VAL A 133 -1.48 -7.36 -25.39
C VAL A 133 -0.16 -8.12 -25.38
N GLY A 134 0.85 -7.57 -26.08
CA GLY A 134 2.20 -8.12 -26.05
C GLY A 134 2.80 -7.97 -24.65
N GLN A 135 3.26 -9.08 -24.07
CA GLN A 135 3.92 -9.10 -22.76
C GLN A 135 5.38 -9.51 -22.91
N SER A 136 6.27 -8.80 -22.20
CA SER A 136 7.70 -9.13 -22.13
C SER A 136 8.28 -8.65 -20.81
N GLU A 137 9.46 -9.12 -20.43
CA GLU A 137 10.19 -8.57 -19.28
C GLU A 137 11.00 -7.35 -19.70
N LEU A 138 10.81 -6.22 -19.01
CA LEU A 138 11.63 -5.02 -19.19
C LEU A 138 12.97 -5.15 -18.48
N ALA A 139 12.93 -5.64 -17.24
CA ALA A 139 14.06 -5.74 -16.32
C ALA A 139 13.70 -6.65 -15.13
N VAL A 140 14.71 -6.96 -14.32
CA VAL A 140 14.55 -7.57 -13.00
C VAL A 140 14.91 -6.53 -11.93
N SER A 141 14.06 -6.38 -10.93
CA SER A 141 14.28 -5.49 -9.79
C SER A 141 15.43 -5.99 -8.90
N PRO A 142 16.01 -5.13 -8.02
CA PRO A 142 17.02 -5.57 -7.06
C PRO A 142 16.56 -6.70 -6.13
N GLY A 143 15.25 -6.83 -5.89
CA GLY A 143 14.65 -7.91 -5.11
C GLY A 143 14.37 -9.19 -5.91
N GLY A 144 14.81 -9.26 -7.18
CA GLY A 144 14.61 -10.43 -8.04
C GLY A 144 13.23 -10.52 -8.71
N LEU A 145 12.35 -9.55 -8.50
CA LEU A 145 11.02 -9.53 -9.13
C LEU A 145 11.07 -8.99 -10.56
N SER A 146 10.27 -9.59 -11.45
CA SER A 146 10.16 -9.18 -12.85
C SER A 146 9.45 -7.82 -12.96
N VAL A 147 9.93 -6.96 -13.87
CA VAL A 147 9.28 -5.70 -14.23
C VAL A 147 8.65 -5.89 -15.62
N PRO A 148 7.32 -6.08 -15.70
CA PRO A 148 6.66 -6.37 -16.97
C PRO A 148 6.64 -5.13 -17.88
N LEU A 149 6.83 -5.35 -19.18
CA LEU A 149 6.55 -4.41 -20.26
C LEU A 149 5.34 -4.91 -21.05
N LEU A 150 4.29 -4.10 -21.04
CA LEU A 150 3.10 -4.33 -21.85
C LEU A 150 3.13 -3.46 -23.10
N ARG A 151 2.73 -4.03 -24.23
CA ARG A 151 2.64 -3.36 -25.52
C ARG A 151 1.24 -3.56 -26.09
N VAL A 152 0.62 -2.46 -26.48
CA VAL A 152 -0.69 -2.44 -27.14
C VAL A 152 -0.52 -1.79 -28.51
N GLY A 153 -1.00 -2.46 -29.56
CA GLY A 153 -0.87 -2.03 -30.95
C GLY A 153 0.36 -2.58 -31.68
N ASP A 154 0.46 -2.28 -32.97
CA ASP A 154 1.53 -2.78 -33.84
C ASP A 154 2.63 -1.73 -34.07
N ALA A 155 3.84 -2.02 -33.59
CA ALA A 155 5.00 -1.16 -33.74
C ALA A 155 5.40 -0.88 -35.20
N ARG A 156 5.01 -1.73 -36.16
CA ARG A 156 5.32 -1.55 -37.58
C ARG A 156 4.48 -0.48 -38.25
N THR A 157 3.28 -0.22 -37.70
CA THR A 157 2.30 0.72 -38.27
C THR A 157 2.09 1.94 -37.39
N ALA A 158 2.55 1.90 -36.14
CA ALA A 158 2.44 2.99 -35.19
C ALA A 158 3.21 4.24 -35.65
N ARG A 159 2.52 5.39 -35.71
CA ARG A 159 3.12 6.71 -35.98
C ARG A 159 3.74 7.36 -34.75
N HIS A 160 3.31 6.94 -33.55
CA HIS A 160 3.75 7.47 -32.27
C HIS A 160 3.89 6.34 -31.23
N GLY A 161 4.84 6.48 -30.31
CA GLY A 161 4.98 5.60 -29.15
C GLY A 161 4.65 6.38 -27.87
N ILE A 162 3.70 5.86 -27.08
CA ILE A 162 3.33 6.41 -25.77
C ILE A 162 3.88 5.48 -24.70
N TRP A 163 4.63 6.05 -23.75
CA TRP A 163 5.17 5.30 -22.61
C TRP A 163 4.44 5.73 -21.34
N ILE A 164 3.89 4.75 -20.64
CA ILE A 164 3.25 4.94 -19.33
C ILE A 164 4.00 4.07 -18.33
N ALA A 165 4.46 4.69 -17.25
CA ALA A 165 5.04 4.01 -16.11
C ALA A 165 4.17 4.29 -14.89
N ALA A 166 3.83 3.25 -14.14
CA ALA A 166 3.04 3.33 -12.92
C ALA A 166 3.83 2.73 -11.74
N ALA A 167 3.43 3.09 -10.52
CA ALA A 167 4.05 2.63 -9.27
C ALA A 167 5.58 2.81 -9.21
N SER A 168 6.12 3.79 -9.95
CA SER A 168 7.56 4.04 -9.98
C SER A 168 8.00 4.76 -8.71
N MET A 169 8.65 4.06 -7.79
CA MET A 169 9.55 4.73 -6.85
C MET A 169 10.80 5.15 -7.62
N ARG A 170 11.24 6.41 -7.48
CA ARG A 170 12.47 6.89 -8.12
C ARG A 170 13.68 6.13 -7.54
N VAL A 171 14.03 4.99 -8.13
CA VAL A 171 15.34 4.38 -7.96
C VAL A 171 16.30 5.25 -8.77
N ARG A 172 17.25 5.91 -8.12
CA ARG A 172 18.21 6.84 -8.73
C ARG A 172 19.16 6.22 -9.79
N ARG A 173 18.94 4.99 -10.23
CA ARG A 173 19.67 4.35 -11.35
C ARG A 173 18.77 3.40 -12.14
N LEU A 174 18.07 3.90 -13.14
CA LEU A 174 17.75 3.10 -14.32
C LEU A 174 18.97 3.16 -15.24
N VAL A 175 19.71 2.05 -15.30
CA VAL A 175 20.77 1.86 -16.30
C VAL A 175 20.08 1.92 -17.67
N ARG A 176 20.58 2.81 -18.54
CA ARG A 176 20.10 2.94 -19.92
C ARG A 176 20.35 1.61 -20.65
N GLY A 177 19.33 0.76 -20.72
CA GLY A 177 19.30 -0.36 -21.64
C GLY A 177 19.18 0.19 -23.07
N ARG A 178 20.25 0.06 -23.86
CA ARG A 178 20.19 0.33 -25.30
C ARG A 178 19.22 -0.67 -25.92
N CYS A 179 18.16 -0.19 -26.57
CA CYS A 179 17.47 -0.98 -27.58
C CYS A 179 18.50 -1.42 -28.63
N ARG A 180 18.81 -2.71 -28.67
CA ARG A 180 19.41 -3.32 -29.87
C ARG A 180 18.24 -3.69 -30.77
N GLY A 181 18.26 -3.14 -31.99
CA GLY A 181 17.22 -3.36 -32.97
C GLY A 181 17.12 -4.82 -33.38
N CYS A 182 15.87 -5.23 -33.64
CA CYS A 182 15.45 -6.25 -34.59
C CYS A 182 14.16 -5.74 -35.22
#